data_AF-A0A846PI94-F1
#
_entry.id   AF-A0A846PI94-F1
#
_cell.length_a   1.000
_cell.length_b   1.000
_cell.length_c   1.000
_cell.angle_alpha   90.00
_cell.angle_beta   90.00
_cell.angle_gamma   90.00
#
_symmetry.space_group_name_H-M   'P 1'
#
loop_
_entity.id
_entity.type
_entity.pdbx_description
1 polymer ?
#
loop_
_entity_poly.entity_id
_entity_poly.type
_entity_poly.pdbx_seq_one_letter_code
_entity_poly.pdbx_strand_id
1 'polypeptide(L)'
;GKSYTTQGFRECRQKQTAEIIVGGMPRGVVELVYVEEKPDLDEGPFLKEERNLINAVARQVALVIERKQAEKEKLKLHNQLLHADRLATIGMLAAGVAHELNEPLGNILGFAQLAKKCPGIPDSAEHDIGKIETASLHAREIIQKLLVFARQAPPHKTHVNLNQIVQDGLYFFEARCAKEGI
;
A
#
# COMPACT_ATOMS: atom_id res chain seq x y z
N GLY A 1 16.77 11.13 -18.05
CA GLY A 1 17.85 11.10 -17.04
C GLY A 1 18.15 12.52 -16.59
N LYS A 2 18.75 12.70 -15.42
CA LYS A 2 19.30 14.01 -15.00
C LYS A 2 20.78 14.05 -15.41
N SER A 3 21.22 15.13 -16.05
CA SER A 3 22.63 15.36 -16.38
C SER A 3 23.17 16.47 -15.50
N TYR A 4 24.40 16.31 -15.03
CA TYR A 4 25.12 17.30 -14.23
C TYR A 4 26.45 17.54 -14.92
N THR A 5 26.69 18.77 -15.36
CA THR A 5 27.90 19.16 -16.08
C THR A 5 28.63 20.25 -15.31
N THR A 6 29.95 20.24 -15.39
CA THR A 6 30.77 21.33 -14.87
C THR A 6 30.67 22.56 -15.78
N GLN A 7 30.88 23.74 -15.23
CA GLN A 7 30.87 24.99 -16.00
C GLN A 7 31.98 24.94 -17.06
N GLY A 8 31.63 25.13 -18.33
CA GLY A 8 32.58 25.05 -19.47
C GLY A 8 32.61 23.71 -20.21
N PHE A 9 31.80 22.72 -19.81
CA PHE A 9 31.62 21.49 -20.58
C PHE A 9 31.12 21.78 -22.00
N ARG A 10 31.78 21.21 -23.01
CA ARG A 10 31.37 21.23 -24.42
C ARG A 10 31.52 19.83 -24.99
N GLU A 11 30.55 19.39 -25.77
CA GLU A 11 30.70 18.14 -26.53
C GLU A 11 31.84 18.30 -27.52
N CYS A 12 32.82 17.39 -27.46
CA CYS A 12 33.95 17.36 -28.38
C CYS A 12 34.24 15.93 -28.83
N ARG A 13 35.10 15.79 -29.84
CA ARG A 13 35.43 14.50 -30.45
C ARG A 13 36.22 13.58 -29.52
N GLN A 14 37.02 14.14 -28.61
CA GLN A 14 37.82 13.41 -27.63
C GLN A 14 37.08 13.31 -26.29
N LYS A 15 36.57 12.13 -25.97
CA LYS A 15 35.85 11.88 -24.72
C LYS A 15 36.23 10.56 -24.08
N GLN A 16 36.24 10.54 -22.75
CA GLN A 16 36.44 9.36 -21.93
C GLN A 16 35.19 9.13 -21.08
N THR A 17 34.71 7.90 -21.04
CA THR A 17 33.52 7.52 -20.27
C THR A 17 33.85 6.41 -19.27
N ALA A 18 33.08 6.38 -18.17
CA ALA A 18 33.04 5.28 -17.24
C ALA A 18 31.59 5.01 -16.83
N GLU A 19 31.16 3.76 -16.94
CA GLU A 19 29.79 3.37 -16.58
C GLU A 19 29.61 3.33 -15.05
N ILE A 20 28.48 3.89 -14.60
CA ILE A 20 28.03 3.76 -13.23
C ILE A 20 27.18 2.49 -13.16
N ILE A 21 27.77 1.42 -12.64
CA ILE A 21 27.12 0.11 -12.52
C ILE A 21 26.58 -0.06 -11.10
N VAL A 22 25.28 -0.28 -10.97
CA VAL A 22 24.60 -0.50 -9.68
C VAL A 22 23.84 -1.82 -9.77
N GLY A 23 24.16 -2.76 -8.89
CA GLY A 23 23.58 -4.12 -8.91
C GLY A 23 23.80 -4.86 -10.24
N GLY A 24 24.94 -4.68 -10.89
CA GLY A 24 25.28 -5.31 -12.18
C GLY A 24 24.63 -4.66 -13.41
N MET A 25 23.83 -3.61 -13.23
CA MET A 25 23.15 -2.91 -14.32
C MET A 25 23.71 -1.49 -14.51
N PRO A 26 23.93 -1.03 -15.75
CA PRO A 26 24.33 0.34 -16.01
C PRO A 26 23.19 1.31 -15.65
N ARG A 27 23.47 2.26 -14.75
CA ARG A 27 22.50 3.28 -14.29
C ARG A 27 22.85 4.69 -14.74
N GLY A 28 24.03 4.88 -15.31
CA GLY A 28 24.49 6.16 -15.82
C GLY A 28 25.93 6.07 -16.30
N VAL A 29 26.49 7.21 -16.65
CA VAL A 29 27.87 7.33 -17.13
C VAL A 29 28.47 8.59 -16.52
N VAL A 30 29.74 8.51 -16.15
CA VAL A 30 30.59 9.68 -15.91
C VAL A 30 31.35 9.92 -17.22
N GLU A 31 31.30 11.14 -17.74
CA GLU A 31 31.98 11.53 -18.97
C GLU A 31 32.97 12.66 -18.68
N LEU A 32 34.16 12.57 -19.30
CA LEU A 32 35.22 13.55 -19.21
C LEU A 32 35.67 13.91 -20.63
N VAL A 33 35.82 15.21 -20.86
CA VAL A 33 36.13 15.79 -22.18
C VAL A 33 37.24 16.82 -22.03
N TYR A 34 38.06 16.99 -23.05
CA TYR A 34 38.98 18.12 -23.12
C TYR A 34 38.32 19.31 -23.81
N VAL A 35 38.60 20.51 -23.32
CA VAL A 35 38.09 21.75 -23.91
C VAL A 35 38.85 22.10 -25.20
N GLU A 36 40.08 21.61 -25.34
CA GLU A 36 40.97 21.79 -26.50
C GLU A 36 41.49 20.41 -26.97
N GLU A 37 41.77 20.25 -28.26
CA GLU A 37 42.30 19.00 -28.80
C GLU A 37 43.69 18.71 -28.24
N LYS A 38 43.86 17.52 -27.67
CA LYS A 38 45.17 17.02 -27.22
C LYS A 38 45.75 16.04 -28.24
N PRO A 39 47.09 16.02 -28.43
CA PRO A 39 47.74 15.00 -29.24
C PRO A 39 47.53 13.61 -28.63
N ASP A 40 47.44 12.59 -29.48
CA ASP A 40 47.35 11.21 -29.03
C ASP A 40 48.67 10.79 -28.36
N LEU A 41 48.55 10.27 -27.14
CA LEU A 41 49.63 9.59 -26.42
C LEU A 41 49.50 8.07 -26.64
N ASP A 42 50.28 7.28 -25.92
CA ASP A 42 50.43 5.82 -26.09
C ASP A 42 49.11 5.04 -26.16
N GLU A 43 48.10 5.43 -25.36
CA GLU A 43 46.77 4.79 -25.36
C GLU A 43 45.65 5.73 -25.83
N GLY A 44 45.95 6.86 -26.46
CA GLY A 44 45.00 7.92 -26.83
C GLY A 44 45.21 9.23 -26.05
N PRO A 45 44.27 10.19 -26.12
CA PRO A 45 44.52 11.56 -25.62
C PRO A 45 44.42 11.69 -24.09
N PHE A 46 43.86 10.69 -23.39
CA PHE A 46 43.68 10.67 -21.94
C PHE A 46 44.77 9.87 -21.23
N LEU A 47 45.29 10.43 -20.14
CA LEU A 47 46.26 9.79 -19.26
C LEU A 47 45.64 8.61 -18.50
N LYS A 48 46.48 7.67 -18.09
CA LYS A 48 46.08 6.52 -17.27
C LYS A 48 45.48 6.96 -15.94
N GLU A 49 46.01 8.02 -15.34
CA GLU A 49 45.54 8.63 -14.11
C GLU A 49 44.11 9.20 -14.26
N GLU A 50 43.81 9.83 -15.40
CA GLU A 50 42.49 10.40 -15.70
C GLU A 50 41.44 9.27 -15.89
N ARG A 51 41.83 8.19 -16.58
CA ARG A 51 41.00 6.98 -16.71
C ARG A 51 40.74 6.33 -15.35
N ASN A 52 41.77 6.22 -14.51
CA ASN A 52 41.64 5.65 -13.17
C ASN A 52 40.74 6.52 -12.29
N LEU A 53 40.86 7.85 -12.40
CA LEU A 53 40.04 8.80 -11.66
C LEU A 53 38.56 8.68 -12.04
N ILE A 54 38.22 8.72 -13.33
CA ILE A 54 36.82 8.65 -13.77
C ILE A 54 36.18 7.30 -13.39
N ASN A 55 36.93 6.20 -13.46
CA ASN A 55 36.50 4.88 -12.99
C ASN A 55 36.28 4.86 -11.47
N ALA A 56 37.15 5.52 -10.69
CA ALA A 56 36.98 5.63 -9.24
C ALA A 56 35.74 6.46 -8.89
N VAL A 57 35.51 7.57 -9.59
CA VAL A 57 34.31 8.41 -9.43
C VAL A 57 33.05 7.61 -9.75
N ALA A 58 33.02 6.89 -10.89
CA ALA A 58 31.87 6.05 -11.26
C ALA A 58 31.54 5.01 -10.19
N ARG A 59 32.56 4.34 -9.63
CA ARG A 59 32.39 3.39 -8.51
C ARG A 59 31.87 4.07 -7.23
N GLN A 60 32.38 5.24 -6.87
CA GLN A 60 31.89 5.97 -5.70
C GLN A 60 30.44 6.40 -5.84
N VAL A 61 30.06 6.90 -7.03
CA VAL A 61 28.67 7.27 -7.32
C VAL A 61 27.76 6.04 -7.24
N ALA A 62 28.18 4.90 -7.79
CA ALA A 62 27.45 3.64 -7.69
C ALA A 62 27.19 3.24 -6.23
N LEU A 63 28.22 3.27 -5.38
CA LEU A 63 28.10 2.96 -3.95
C LEU A 63 27.11 3.88 -3.22
N VAL A 64 27.13 5.18 -3.53
CA VAL A 64 26.20 6.15 -2.93
C VAL A 64 24.76 5.87 -3.37
N ILE A 65 24.54 5.53 -4.64
CA ILE A 65 23.22 5.18 -5.16
C ILE A 65 22.70 3.91 -4.47
N GLU A 66 23.51 2.86 -4.38
CA GLU A 66 23.16 1.60 -3.72
C GLU A 66 22.78 1.83 -2.26
N ARG A 67 23.60 2.58 -1.52
CA ARG A 67 23.32 2.92 -0.13
C ARG A 67 22.01 3.67 0.01
N LYS A 68 21.76 4.69 -0.83
CA LYS A 68 20.52 5.47 -0.79
C LYS A 68 19.29 4.63 -1.10
N GLN A 69 19.41 3.68 -2.02
CA GLN A 69 18.34 2.78 -2.37
C GLN A 69 18.03 1.81 -1.23
N ALA A 70 19.07 1.23 -0.61
CA ALA A 70 18.93 0.38 0.58
C ALA A 70 18.32 1.13 1.77
N GLU A 71 18.74 2.39 2.03
CA GLU A 71 18.15 3.25 3.07
C GLU A 71 16.64 3.48 2.81
N LYS A 72 16.26 3.76 1.56
CA LYS A 72 14.86 3.98 1.17
C LYS A 72 14.02 2.71 1.31
N GLU A 73 14.55 1.56 0.89
CA GLU A 73 13.88 0.26 1.04
C GLU A 73 13.71 -0.11 2.51
N LYS A 74 14.75 0.07 3.33
CA LYS A 74 14.68 -0.12 4.79
C LYS A 74 13.59 0.76 5.42
N LEU A 75 13.53 2.04 5.07
CA LEU A 75 12.50 2.95 5.58
C LEU A 75 11.09 2.51 5.15
N LYS A 76 10.93 2.09 3.89
CA LYS A 76 9.65 1.57 3.38
C LYS A 76 9.21 0.33 4.16
N LEU A 77 10.09 -0.64 4.35
CA LEU A 77 9.80 -1.87 5.10
C LEU A 77 9.50 -1.57 6.57
N HIS A 78 10.23 -0.65 7.20
CA HIS A 78 9.97 -0.21 8.56
C HIS A 78 8.57 0.41 8.71
N ASN A 79 8.18 1.28 7.78
CA ASN A 79 6.83 1.86 7.77
C ASN A 79 5.74 0.81 7.55
N GLN A 80 5.99 -0.18 6.69
CA GLN A 80 5.07 -1.30 6.49
C GLN A 80 4.92 -2.14 7.75
N LEU A 81 6.02 -2.41 8.48
CA LEU A 81 5.98 -3.12 9.75
C LEU A 81 5.20 -2.35 10.81
N LEU A 82 5.46 -1.04 10.98
CA LEU A 82 4.70 -0.20 11.91
C LEU A 82 3.21 -0.17 11.58
N HIS A 83 2.86 -0.13 10.29
CA HIS A 83 1.46 -0.16 9.87
C HIS A 83 0.81 -1.52 10.17
N ALA A 84 1.50 -2.63 9.90
CA ALA A 84 1.05 -3.97 10.22
C ALA A 84 0.87 -4.15 11.74
N ASP A 85 1.82 -3.70 12.56
CA ASP A 85 1.75 -3.78 14.02
C ASP A 85 0.56 -2.98 14.59
N ARG A 86 0.34 -1.76 14.07
CA ARG A 86 -0.86 -0.97 14.40
C ARG A 86 -2.16 -1.69 14.06
N LEU A 87 -2.25 -2.27 12.85
CA LEU A 87 -3.43 -3.03 12.46
C LEU A 87 -3.63 -4.29 13.32
N ALA A 88 -2.55 -4.96 13.74
CA ALA A 88 -2.62 -6.14 14.61
C ALA A 88 -3.19 -5.76 15.98
N THR A 89 -2.67 -4.67 16.55
CA THR A 89 -3.14 -4.12 17.82
C THR A 89 -4.62 -3.71 17.72
N ILE A 90 -5.00 -3.00 16.65
CA ILE A 90 -6.40 -2.63 16.41
C ILE A 90 -7.27 -3.88 16.26
N GLY A 91 -6.82 -4.92 15.55
CA GLY A 91 -7.55 -6.18 15.39
C GLY A 91 -7.78 -6.93 16.69
N MET A 92 -6.75 -6.99 17.54
CA MET A 92 -6.85 -7.62 18.85
C MET A 92 -7.82 -6.87 19.77
N LEU A 93 -7.70 -5.55 19.83
CA LEU A 93 -8.60 -4.71 20.63
C LEU A 93 -10.03 -4.76 20.09
N ALA A 94 -10.22 -4.68 18.77
CA ALA A 94 -11.51 -4.76 18.12
C ALA A 94 -12.19 -6.11 18.40
N ALA A 95 -11.45 -7.22 18.40
CA ALA A 95 -11.99 -8.54 18.72
C ALA A 95 -12.52 -8.62 20.16
N GLY A 96 -11.74 -8.11 21.14
CA GLY A 96 -12.17 -8.04 22.54
C GLY A 96 -13.39 -7.14 22.73
N VAL A 97 -13.32 -5.90 22.23
CA VAL A 97 -14.42 -4.92 22.32
C VAL A 97 -15.67 -5.43 21.60
N ALA A 98 -15.53 -6.08 20.45
CA ALA A 98 -16.68 -6.62 19.73
C ALA A 98 -17.40 -7.71 20.51
N HIS A 99 -16.67 -8.58 21.21
CA HIS A 99 -17.28 -9.60 22.05
C HIS A 99 -18.07 -8.95 23.20
N GLU A 100 -17.42 -8.04 23.93
CA GLU A 100 -18.02 -7.33 25.07
C GLU A 100 -19.21 -6.44 24.69
N LEU A 101 -19.25 -5.92 23.45
CA LEU A 101 -20.40 -5.13 22.95
C LEU A 101 -21.51 -6.01 22.38
N ASN A 102 -21.18 -7.13 21.75
CA ASN A 102 -22.18 -8.03 21.17
C ASN A 102 -23.06 -8.70 22.24
N GLU A 103 -22.51 -8.99 23.42
CA GLU A 103 -23.26 -9.57 24.54
C GLU A 103 -24.44 -8.69 25.01
N PRO A 104 -24.23 -7.43 25.45
CA PRO A 104 -25.32 -6.56 25.87
C PRO A 104 -26.25 -6.19 24.70
N LEU A 105 -25.74 -6.00 23.47
CA LEU A 105 -26.60 -5.76 22.30
C LEU A 105 -27.50 -6.96 21.99
N GLY A 106 -26.99 -8.18 22.16
CA GLY A 106 -27.77 -9.40 22.05
C GLY A 106 -28.90 -9.45 23.08
N ASN A 107 -28.61 -9.08 24.33
CA ASN A 107 -29.59 -9.01 25.40
C ASN A 107 -30.66 -7.95 25.12
N ILE A 108 -30.27 -6.73 24.72
CA ILE A 108 -31.19 -5.64 24.38
C ILE A 108 -32.12 -6.06 23.23
N LEU A 109 -31.57 -6.66 22.17
CA LEU A 109 -32.34 -7.17 21.05
C LEU A 109 -33.31 -8.28 21.48
N GLY A 110 -32.85 -9.20 22.33
CA GLY A 110 -33.68 -10.29 22.86
C GLY A 110 -34.84 -9.76 23.71
N PHE A 111 -34.58 -8.81 24.61
CA PHE A 111 -35.64 -8.19 25.42
C PHE A 111 -36.63 -7.40 24.56
N ALA A 112 -36.15 -6.66 23.56
CA ALA A 112 -37.02 -5.94 22.61
C ALA A 112 -37.94 -6.91 21.86
N GLN A 113 -37.40 -8.01 21.35
CA GLN A 113 -38.17 -9.05 20.65
C GLN A 113 -39.20 -9.74 21.56
N LEU A 114 -38.87 -9.96 22.84
CA LEU A 114 -39.81 -10.51 23.81
C LEU A 114 -40.92 -9.51 24.16
N ALA A 115 -40.57 -8.24 24.41
CA ALA A 115 -41.52 -7.18 24.71
C ALA A 115 -42.51 -6.95 23.56
N LYS A 116 -42.05 -7.05 22.31
CA LYS A 116 -42.89 -6.95 21.12
C LYS A 116 -43.92 -8.08 20.99
N LYS A 117 -43.64 -9.25 21.58
CA LYS A 117 -44.56 -10.40 21.61
C LYS A 117 -45.60 -10.30 22.73
N CYS A 118 -45.49 -9.33 23.64
CA CYS A 118 -46.47 -9.15 24.70
C CYS A 118 -47.78 -8.57 24.13
N PRO A 119 -48.94 -9.22 24.38
CA PRO A 119 -50.23 -8.70 23.91
C PRO A 119 -50.62 -7.43 24.68
N GLY A 120 -51.30 -6.50 23.99
CA GLY A 120 -51.86 -5.29 24.61
C GLY A 120 -50.87 -4.13 24.79
N ILE A 121 -49.69 -4.18 24.15
CA ILE A 121 -48.78 -3.04 24.08
C ILE A 121 -49.39 -1.91 23.22
N PRO A 122 -49.28 -0.64 23.65
CA PRO A 122 -49.70 0.51 22.83
C PRO A 122 -48.87 0.63 21.54
N ASP A 123 -49.48 1.09 20.44
CA ASP A 123 -48.82 1.29 19.14
C ASP A 123 -47.53 2.13 19.23
N SER A 124 -47.52 3.14 20.11
CA SER A 124 -46.33 3.98 20.34
C SER A 124 -45.17 3.17 20.94
N ALA A 125 -45.46 2.28 21.89
CA ALA A 125 -44.47 1.41 22.50
C ALA A 125 -43.97 0.36 21.51
N GLU A 126 -44.86 -0.21 20.69
CA GLU A 126 -44.45 -1.14 19.62
C GLU A 126 -43.51 -0.46 18.61
N HIS A 127 -43.81 0.78 18.23
CA HIS A 127 -42.93 1.56 17.35
C HIS A 127 -41.55 1.80 17.98
N ASP A 128 -41.48 2.20 19.25
CA ASP A 128 -40.22 2.46 19.93
C ASP A 128 -39.40 1.18 20.15
N ILE A 129 -40.05 0.04 20.44
CA ILE A 129 -39.39 -1.28 20.47
C ILE A 129 -38.78 -1.62 19.10
N GLY A 130 -39.50 -1.34 18.00
CA GLY A 130 -38.96 -1.51 16.65
C GLY A 130 -37.71 -0.65 16.36
N LYS A 131 -37.64 0.57 16.93
CA LYS A 131 -36.43 1.40 16.84
C LYS A 131 -35.26 0.79 17.62
N ILE A 132 -35.53 0.21 18.81
CA ILE A 132 -34.51 -0.48 19.61
C ILE A 132 -33.95 -1.69 18.87
N GLU A 133 -34.81 -2.51 18.24
CA GLU A 133 -34.38 -3.64 17.41
C GLU A 133 -33.47 -3.17 16.27
N THR A 134 -33.91 -2.14 15.54
CA THR A 134 -33.16 -1.58 14.39
C THR A 134 -31.81 -1.02 14.82
N ALA A 135 -31.77 -0.25 15.91
CA ALA A 135 -30.53 0.33 16.44
C ALA A 135 -29.55 -0.75 16.92
N SER A 136 -30.05 -1.79 17.59
CA SER A 136 -29.23 -2.90 18.08
C SER A 136 -28.60 -3.70 16.94
N LEU A 137 -29.38 -3.98 15.89
CA LEU A 137 -28.88 -4.65 14.68
C LEU A 137 -27.85 -3.79 13.93
N HIS A 138 -28.11 -2.49 13.79
CA HIS A 138 -27.18 -1.57 13.15
C HIS A 138 -25.86 -1.46 13.92
N ALA A 139 -25.89 -1.41 15.26
CA ALA A 139 -24.69 -1.42 16.08
C ALA A 139 -23.85 -2.69 15.86
N ARG A 140 -24.50 -3.87 15.80
CA ARG A 140 -23.81 -5.14 15.48
C ARG A 140 -23.17 -5.12 14.09
N GLU A 141 -23.84 -4.54 13.10
CA GLU A 141 -23.30 -4.41 11.74
C GLU A 141 -22.04 -3.53 11.70
N ILE A 142 -22.04 -2.40 12.43
CA ILE A 142 -20.86 -1.52 12.56
C ILE A 142 -19.68 -2.29 13.19
N ILE A 143 -19.94 -3.01 14.28
CA ILE A 143 -18.92 -3.82 14.96
C ILE A 143 -18.35 -4.86 14.00
N GLN A 144 -19.19 -5.51 13.21
CA GLN A 144 -18.75 -6.51 12.24
C GLN A 144 -17.90 -5.91 11.11
N LYS A 145 -18.27 -4.73 10.58
CA LYS A 145 -17.45 -4.00 9.60
C LYS A 145 -16.09 -3.60 10.17
N LEU A 146 -16.04 -3.17 11.44
CA LEU A 146 -14.79 -2.85 12.14
C LEU A 146 -13.88 -4.09 12.27
N LEU A 147 -14.45 -5.23 12.63
CA LEU A 147 -13.71 -6.50 12.73
C LEU A 147 -13.15 -6.96 11.38
N VAL A 148 -13.93 -6.83 10.30
CA VAL A 148 -13.46 -7.17 8.94
C VAL A 148 -12.29 -6.29 8.54
N PHE A 149 -12.36 -4.99 8.84
CA PHE A 149 -11.28 -4.04 8.56
C PHE A 149 -10.01 -4.34 9.37
N ALA A 150 -10.17 -4.74 10.62
CA ALA A 150 -9.06 -5.00 11.53
C ALA A 150 -8.46 -6.42 11.38
N ARG A 151 -9.07 -7.30 10.57
CA ARG A 151 -8.62 -8.68 10.38
C ARG A 151 -7.38 -8.71 9.49
N GLN A 152 -6.28 -9.23 10.04
CA GLN A 152 -5.04 -9.50 9.29
C GLN A 152 -5.03 -10.84 8.55
N ALA A 153 -6.14 -11.58 8.54
CA ALA A 153 -6.17 -12.87 7.86
C ALA A 153 -5.82 -12.65 6.37
N PRO A 154 -4.75 -13.29 5.85
CA PRO A 154 -4.47 -13.25 4.43
C PRO A 154 -5.76 -13.66 3.72
N PRO A 155 -6.23 -12.91 2.70
CA PRO A 155 -7.40 -13.32 1.94
C PRO A 155 -7.16 -14.75 1.47
N HIS A 156 -8.08 -15.66 1.82
CA HIS A 156 -7.93 -17.05 1.46
C HIS A 156 -8.16 -17.17 -0.05
N LYS A 157 -7.06 -17.25 -0.80
CA LYS A 157 -7.10 -17.38 -2.26
C LYS A 157 -7.57 -18.79 -2.59
N THR A 158 -8.84 -18.91 -2.98
CA THR A 158 -9.43 -20.16 -3.47
C THR A 158 -9.75 -20.03 -4.94
N HIS A 159 -9.82 -21.16 -5.66
CA HIS A 159 -10.42 -21.16 -6.99
C HIS A 159 -11.91 -20.89 -6.84
N VAL A 160 -12.37 -19.82 -7.48
CA VAL A 160 -13.77 -19.41 -7.47
C VAL A 160 -14.28 -19.36 -8.91
N ASN A 161 -15.54 -19.75 -9.10
CA ASN A 161 -16.23 -19.54 -10.36
C ASN A 161 -16.73 -18.09 -10.40
N LEU A 162 -16.08 -17.26 -11.22
CA LEU A 162 -16.44 -15.84 -11.38
C LEU A 162 -17.90 -15.66 -11.82
N ASN A 163 -18.41 -16.54 -12.70
CA ASN A 163 -19.80 -16.45 -13.16
C ASN A 163 -20.79 -16.70 -12.01
N GLN A 164 -20.47 -17.63 -11.11
CA GLN A 164 -21.29 -17.89 -9.92
C GLN A 164 -21.29 -16.68 -8.98
N ILE A 165 -20.13 -16.08 -8.70
CA ILE A 165 -20.05 -14.89 -7.84
C ILE A 165 -20.83 -13.71 -8.44
N VAL A 166 -20.77 -13.52 -9.76
CA VAL A 166 -21.54 -12.49 -10.44
C VAL A 166 -23.05 -12.78 -10.36
N GLN A 167 -23.48 -14.02 -10.56
CA GLN A 167 -24.89 -14.41 -10.39
C GLN A 167 -25.39 -14.22 -8.96
N ASP A 168 -24.62 -14.67 -7.96
CA ASP A 168 -24.96 -14.51 -6.54
C ASP A 168 -25.05 -13.02 -6.17
N GLY A 169 -24.16 -12.19 -6.71
CA GLY A 169 -24.20 -10.75 -6.56
C GLY A 169 -25.43 -10.13 -7.22
N LEU A 170 -25.73 -10.50 -8.46
CA LEU A 170 -26.91 -10.00 -9.19
C LEU A 170 -28.22 -10.38 -8.49
N TYR A 171 -28.32 -11.59 -7.95
CA TYR A 171 -29.48 -12.03 -7.15
C TYR A 171 -29.72 -11.12 -5.94
N PHE A 172 -28.66 -10.66 -5.28
CA PHE A 172 -28.77 -9.74 -4.14
C PHE A 172 -29.26 -8.34 -4.56
N PHE A 173 -28.96 -7.91 -5.78
CA PHE A 173 -29.42 -6.64 -6.35
C PHE A 173 -30.79 -6.72 -7.03
N GLU A 174 -31.26 -7.91 -7.40
CA GLU A 174 -32.51 -8.14 -8.11
C GLU A 174 -33.72 -7.56 -7.36
N ALA A 175 -33.77 -7.77 -6.03
CA ALA A 175 -34.81 -7.20 -5.18
C ALA A 175 -34.80 -5.66 -5.13
N ARG A 176 -33.64 -5.04 -5.41
CA ARG A 176 -33.45 -3.58 -5.40
C ARG A 176 -33.70 -2.96 -6.77
N CYS A 177 -33.31 -3.62 -7.85
CA CYS A 177 -33.59 -3.22 -9.23
C CYS A 177 -35.09 -3.31 -9.54
N ALA A 178 -35.75 -4.39 -9.12
CA ALA A 178 -37.21 -4.55 -9.28
C ALA A 178 -38.01 -3.44 -8.57
N LYS A 179 -37.47 -2.90 -7.47
CA LYS A 179 -38.08 -1.79 -6.71
C LYS A 179 -37.90 -0.42 -7.38
N GLU A 180 -36.86 -0.28 -8.21
CA GLU A 180 -36.53 0.93 -8.99
C GLU A 180 -37.03 0.85 -10.45
N GLY A 181 -37.67 -0.28 -10.84
CA GLY A 181 -38.23 -0.48 -12.19
C GLY A 181 -37.19 -0.75 -13.28
N ILE A 182 -36.01 -1.25 -12.89
CA ILE A 182 -34.91 -1.65 -13.78
C ILE A 182 -34.89 -3.16 -13.93
#